data_AF-A0A449AH75-F1
#
_entry.id   AF-A0A449AH75-F1
#
_cell.length_a   1.000
_cell.length_b   1.000
_cell.length_c   1.000
_cell.angle_alpha   90.00
_cell.angle_beta   90.00
_cell.angle_gamma   90.00
#
_symmetry.space_group_name_H-M   'P 1'
#
loop_
_entity.id
_entity.type
_entity.pdbx_description
1 polymer ?
#
loop_
_entity_poly.entity_id
_entity_poly.type
_entity_poly.pdbx_seq_one_letter_code
_entity_poly.pdbx_strand_id
1 'polypeptide(L)'
;MEKISSFKELFSKGRDFWIQYGALPLSIDIFEDFVDNTKRIIWISNPEISILPSKETYQNQEASKLIEAWKKMVNDLLLSYGKTQTQSEKLINQAIEFDQLYKDFLLSSVEWANYVALYNLKE
;
A
#
# COMPACT_ATOMS: atom_id res chain seq x y z
N MET A 1 -4.82 -0.55 -23.87
CA MET A 1 -5.24 0.83 -24.23
C MET A 1 -5.88 0.93 -25.61
N GLU A 2 -5.67 -0.02 -26.52
CA GLU A 2 -6.20 0.04 -27.91
C GLU A 2 -7.73 0.06 -28.06
N LYS A 3 -8.50 -0.16 -26.99
CA LYS A 3 -9.98 -0.16 -26.98
C LYS A 3 -10.59 1.03 -26.22
N ILE A 4 -9.83 2.06 -25.89
CA ILE A 4 -10.35 3.28 -25.26
C ILE A 4 -10.44 4.35 -26.34
N SER A 5 -11.66 4.70 -26.73
CA SER A 5 -11.95 5.58 -27.87
C SER A 5 -12.25 7.03 -27.49
N SER A 6 -12.35 7.34 -26.19
CA SER A 6 -12.60 8.70 -25.72
C SER A 6 -12.09 8.95 -24.29
N PHE A 7 -11.88 10.22 -23.93
CA PHE A 7 -11.58 10.62 -22.55
C PHE A 7 -12.69 10.26 -21.56
N LYS A 8 -13.95 10.29 -21.99
CA LYS A 8 -15.09 9.89 -21.15
C LYS A 8 -15.02 8.40 -20.82
N GLU A 9 -14.70 7.57 -21.81
CA GLU A 9 -14.52 6.13 -21.64
C GLU A 9 -13.27 5.80 -20.80
N LEU A 10 -12.17 6.54 -21.00
CA LEU A 10 -10.98 6.46 -20.15
C LEU A 10 -11.33 6.74 -18.69
N PHE A 11 -12.08 7.82 -18.43
CA PHE A 11 -12.48 8.20 -17.09
C PHE A 11 -13.38 7.14 -16.44
N SER A 12 -14.40 6.66 -17.15
CA SER A 12 -15.32 5.66 -16.59
C SER A 12 -14.64 4.32 -16.30
N LYS A 13 -13.83 3.81 -17.25
CA LYS A 13 -13.11 2.53 -17.08
C LYS A 13 -11.96 2.67 -16.09
N GLY A 14 -11.30 3.82 -16.08
CA GLY A 14 -10.24 4.15 -15.13
C GLY A 14 -10.76 4.19 -13.70
N ARG A 15 -11.93 4.79 -13.45
CA ARG A 15 -12.55 4.80 -12.12
C ARG A 15 -12.73 3.39 -11.56
N ASP A 16 -13.37 2.51 -12.32
CA ASP A 16 -13.66 1.15 -11.86
C ASP A 16 -12.37 0.36 -11.65
N PHE A 17 -11.38 0.55 -12.53
CA PHE A 17 -10.05 0.00 -12.36
C PHE A 17 -9.39 0.47 -11.05
N TRP A 18 -9.38 1.76 -10.75
CA TRP A 18 -8.77 2.29 -9.52
C TRP A 18 -9.51 1.87 -8.25
N ILE A 19 -10.84 1.77 -8.29
CA ILE A 19 -11.61 1.27 -7.13
C ILE A 19 -11.31 -0.21 -6.87
N GLN A 20 -11.14 -1.01 -7.93
CA GLN A 20 -10.96 -2.45 -7.81
C GLN A 20 -9.50 -2.86 -7.57
N TYR A 21 -8.55 -2.13 -8.14
CA TYR A 21 -7.13 -2.51 -8.18
C TYR A 21 -6.19 -1.44 -7.61
N GLY A 22 -6.70 -0.29 -7.14
CA GLY A 22 -5.87 0.81 -6.64
C GLY A 22 -5.29 0.59 -5.24
N ALA A 23 -5.76 -0.41 -4.49
CA ALA A 23 -5.24 -0.77 -3.18
C ALA A 23 -5.25 -2.31 -3.03
N LEU A 24 -4.17 -2.94 -3.52
CA LEU A 24 -3.95 -4.38 -3.42
C LEU A 24 -2.93 -4.69 -2.32
N PRO A 25 -2.94 -5.91 -1.75
CA PRO A 25 -1.96 -6.33 -0.75
C PRO A 25 -0.56 -6.58 -1.33
N LEU A 26 -0.36 -6.36 -2.64
CA LEU A 26 0.91 -6.42 -3.35
C LEU A 26 0.90 -5.35 -4.42
N SER A 27 2.04 -4.70 -4.62
CA SER A 27 2.28 -3.80 -5.75
C SER A 27 2.80 -4.63 -6.93
N ILE A 28 2.27 -4.35 -8.12
CA ILE A 28 2.64 -5.04 -9.35
C ILE A 28 3.00 -3.98 -10.39
N ASP A 29 4.26 -3.96 -10.78
CA ASP A 29 4.80 -2.97 -11.70
C ASP A 29 5.48 -3.66 -12.89
N ILE A 30 5.44 -3.01 -14.06
CA ILE A 30 6.19 -3.46 -15.24
C ILE A 30 7.32 -2.46 -15.47
N PHE A 31 8.53 -2.87 -15.17
CA PHE A 31 9.72 -2.00 -15.22
C PHE A 31 10.90 -2.74 -15.88
N GLU A 32 11.99 -2.03 -16.18
CA GLU A 32 13.19 -2.69 -16.67
C GLU A 32 13.69 -3.74 -15.66
N ASP A 33 14.28 -4.82 -16.17
CA ASP A 33 15.15 -5.67 -15.36
C ASP A 33 16.46 -4.91 -15.13
N PHE A 34 16.85 -4.67 -13.87
CA PHE A 34 18.07 -3.90 -13.62
C PHE A 34 19.34 -4.68 -13.98
N VAL A 35 19.29 -6.02 -14.07
CA VAL A 35 20.42 -6.85 -14.50
C VAL A 35 20.56 -6.82 -16.02
N ASP A 36 19.45 -6.89 -16.75
CA ASP A 36 19.39 -6.77 -18.22
C ASP A 36 18.32 -5.75 -18.62
N ASN A 37 18.74 -4.48 -18.70
CA ASN A 37 17.85 -3.35 -18.97
C ASN A 37 17.24 -3.34 -20.39
N THR A 38 17.59 -4.30 -21.25
CA THR A 38 16.92 -4.50 -22.54
C THR A 38 15.58 -5.23 -22.39
N LYS A 39 15.34 -5.85 -21.23
CA LYS A 39 14.11 -6.56 -20.88
C LYS A 39 13.24 -5.70 -19.96
N ARG A 40 11.93 -5.92 -20.06
CA ARG A 40 10.95 -5.49 -19.05
C ARG A 40 10.36 -6.70 -18.36
N ILE A 41 10.34 -6.68 -17.04
CA ILE A 41 9.84 -7.77 -16.21
C ILE A 41 8.72 -7.27 -15.30
N ILE A 42 7.98 -8.22 -14.73
CA ILE A 42 6.99 -7.93 -13.69
C ILE A 42 7.72 -7.89 -12.35
N TRP A 43 7.67 -6.74 -11.70
CA TRP A 43 8.09 -6.54 -10.33
C TRP A 43 6.89 -6.77 -9.43
N ILE A 44 7.04 -7.65 -8.45
CA ILE A 44 6.06 -7.86 -7.39
C ILE A 44 6.72 -7.45 -6.08
N SER A 45 6.17 -6.44 -5.42
CA SER A 45 6.67 -5.94 -4.16
C SER A 45 5.57 -5.86 -3.11
N ASN A 46 6.00 -5.82 -1.86
CA ASN A 46 5.16 -5.56 -0.71
C ASN A 46 4.49 -4.18 -0.88
N PRO A 47 3.27 -3.97 -0.35
CA PRO A 47 2.66 -2.66 -0.36
C PRO A 47 3.54 -1.72 0.48
N GLU A 48 3.99 -0.61 -0.11
CA GLU A 48 4.92 0.33 0.53
C GLU A 48 4.27 1.15 1.67
N ILE A 49 3.12 0.71 2.17
CA ILE A 49 2.24 1.50 3.04
C ILE A 49 1.90 0.70 4.29
N SER A 50 2.34 1.23 5.43
CA SER A 50 1.91 0.86 6.78
C SER A 50 1.28 2.07 7.48
N ILE A 51 0.62 1.87 8.61
CA ILE A 51 0.02 2.96 9.39
C ILE A 51 1.09 3.94 9.87
N LEU A 52 2.22 3.41 10.39
CA LEU A 52 3.34 4.23 10.81
C LEU A 52 4.32 4.45 9.65
N PRO A 53 5.07 5.58 9.66
CA PRO A 53 5.90 5.99 8.52
C PRO A 53 7.10 5.08 8.24
N SER A 54 7.52 4.25 9.21
CA SER A 54 8.63 3.32 9.01
C SER A 54 8.57 2.15 9.98
N LYS A 55 9.32 1.08 9.66
CA LYS A 55 9.52 -0.09 10.54
C LYS A 55 10.06 0.30 11.91
N GLU A 56 11.01 1.23 11.96
CA GLU A 56 11.65 1.68 13.20
C GLU A 56 10.67 2.43 14.10
N THR A 57 9.68 3.09 13.51
CA THR A 57 8.68 3.87 14.27
C THR A 57 7.83 2.98 15.16
N TYR A 58 7.60 1.71 14.78
CA TYR A 58 6.88 0.73 15.61
C TYR A 58 7.59 0.39 16.93
N GLN A 59 8.90 0.61 17.01
CA GLN A 59 9.72 0.35 18.21
C GLN A 59 9.84 1.59 19.10
N ASN A 60 9.38 2.75 18.64
CA ASN A 60 9.42 3.99 19.38
C ASN A 60 8.33 4.02 20.48
N GLN A 61 8.64 4.64 21.62
CA GLN A 61 7.68 4.90 22.71
C GLN A 61 6.46 5.70 22.24
N GLU A 62 6.61 6.51 21.18
CA GLU A 62 5.54 7.32 20.59
C GLU A 62 4.63 6.56 19.61
N ALA A 63 4.93 5.30 19.28
CA ALA A 63 4.17 4.51 18.31
C ALA A 63 2.68 4.45 18.64
N SER A 64 2.35 4.25 19.92
CA SER A 64 0.97 4.19 20.40
C SER A 64 0.23 5.50 20.18
N LYS A 65 0.88 6.65 20.43
CA LYS A 65 0.27 7.97 20.23
C LYS A 65 -0.01 8.24 18.75
N LEU A 66 0.91 7.84 17.86
CA LEU A 66 0.73 7.97 16.42
C LEU A 66 -0.40 7.08 15.90
N ILE A 67 -0.51 5.85 16.38
CA ILE A 67 -1.63 4.95 16.05
C ILE A 67 -2.95 5.55 16.53
N GLU A 68 -3.02 6.11 17.74
CA GLU A 68 -4.26 6.76 18.22
C GLU A 68 -4.62 8.01 17.42
N ALA A 69 -3.64 8.82 17.02
CA ALA A 69 -3.87 9.96 16.13
C ALA A 69 -4.42 9.50 14.77
N TRP A 70 -3.85 8.44 14.20
CA TRP A 70 -4.32 7.84 12.96
C TRP A 70 -5.76 7.31 13.10
N LYS A 71 -6.07 6.59 14.19
CA LYS A 71 -7.42 6.07 14.48
C LYS A 71 -8.45 7.19 14.48
N LYS A 72 -8.16 8.29 15.17
CA LYS A 72 -9.06 9.45 15.24
C LYS A 72 -9.30 10.05 13.85
N MET A 73 -8.23 10.30 13.11
CA MET A 73 -8.30 10.84 11.74
C MET A 73 -9.14 9.94 10.82
N VAL A 74 -8.89 8.63 10.83
CA VAL A 74 -9.62 7.68 9.98
C VAL A 74 -11.09 7.57 10.40
N ASN A 75 -11.38 7.61 11.71
CA ASN A 75 -12.76 7.62 12.19
C ASN A 75 -13.53 8.83 11.66
N ASP A 76 -12.95 10.03 11.81
CA ASP A 76 -13.56 11.27 11.33
C ASP A 76 -13.80 11.23 9.81
N LEU A 77 -12.85 10.65 9.05
CA LEU A 77 -12.98 10.46 7.60
C LEU A 77 -14.11 9.48 7.24
N LEU A 78 -14.18 8.32 7.90
CA LEU A 78 -15.19 7.28 7.61
C LEU A 78 -16.60 7.77 7.96
N LEU A 79 -16.75 8.50 9.07
CA LEU A 79 -18.03 9.12 9.43
C LEU A 79 -18.43 10.19 8.41
N SER A 80 -17.49 11.04 7.97
CA SER A 80 -17.73 12.06 6.94
C SER A 80 -18.11 11.45 5.59
N TYR A 81 -17.60 10.25 5.29
CA TYR A 81 -17.99 9.46 4.12
C TYR A 81 -19.38 8.80 4.25
N GLY A 82 -19.99 8.82 5.44
CA GLY A 82 -21.32 8.27 5.71
C GLY A 82 -21.33 6.85 6.28
N LYS A 83 -20.21 6.35 6.81
CA LYS A 83 -20.20 5.11 7.61
C LYS A 83 -20.81 5.36 8.99
N THR A 84 -21.36 4.31 9.59
CA THR A 84 -21.76 4.36 11.01
C THR A 84 -20.54 4.23 11.92
N GLN A 85 -20.69 4.65 13.18
CA GLN A 85 -19.64 4.48 14.19
C GLN A 85 -19.17 3.02 14.29
N THR A 86 -20.10 2.06 14.34
CA THR A 86 -19.77 0.63 14.39
C THR A 86 -19.02 0.14 13.15
N GLN A 87 -19.38 0.62 11.96
CA GLN A 87 -18.67 0.27 10.72
C GLN A 87 -17.25 0.86 10.73
N SER A 88 -17.11 2.11 11.19
CA SER A 88 -15.83 2.79 11.32
C SER A 88 -14.88 2.04 12.25
N GLU A 89 -15.34 1.73 13.47
CA GLU A 89 -14.58 0.96 14.47
C GLU A 89 -14.15 -0.41 13.94
N LYS A 90 -15.06 -1.11 13.26
CA LYS A 90 -14.74 -2.41 12.65
C LYS A 90 -13.60 -2.28 11.63
N LEU A 91 -13.69 -1.34 10.70
CA LEU A 91 -12.67 -1.15 9.66
C LEU A 91 -11.32 -0.73 10.24
N ILE A 92 -11.32 0.18 11.22
CA ILE A 92 -10.12 0.64 11.91
C ILE A 92 -9.44 -0.54 12.63
N ASN A 93 -10.20 -1.36 13.36
CA ASN A 93 -9.64 -2.51 14.07
C ASN A 93 -9.05 -3.54 13.10
N GLN A 94 -9.74 -3.84 11.99
CA GLN A 94 -9.23 -4.75 10.96
C GLN A 94 -7.95 -4.22 10.31
N ALA A 95 -7.87 -2.91 10.04
CA ALA A 95 -6.68 -2.28 9.49
C ALA A 95 -5.50 -2.35 10.46
N ILE A 96 -5.72 -2.11 11.77
CA ILE A 96 -4.68 -2.25 12.79
C ILE A 96 -4.23 -3.70 12.93
N GLU A 97 -5.15 -4.67 12.92
CA GLU A 97 -4.81 -6.09 13.00
C GLU A 97 -3.92 -6.51 11.82
N PHE A 98 -4.28 -6.10 10.61
CA PHE A 98 -3.47 -6.32 9.42
C PHE A 98 -2.09 -5.63 9.53
N ASP A 99 -2.07 -4.37 9.94
CA ASP A 99 -0.83 -3.59 10.10
C ASP A 99 0.12 -4.21 11.13
N GLN A 100 -0.41 -4.73 12.24
CA GLN A 100 0.39 -5.42 13.25
C GLN A 100 0.98 -6.74 12.75
N LEU A 101 0.28 -7.44 11.85
CA LEU A 101 0.83 -8.63 11.18
C LEU A 101 1.86 -8.23 10.11
N TYR A 102 1.61 -7.16 9.37
CA TYR A 102 2.42 -6.76 8.23
C TYR A 102 3.72 -6.05 8.61
N LYS A 103 3.77 -5.32 9.74
CA LYS A 103 4.93 -4.52 10.15
C LYS A 103 6.26 -5.27 10.17
N ASP A 104 6.23 -6.58 10.44
CA ASP A 104 7.44 -7.41 10.55
C ASP A 104 8.04 -7.74 9.17
N PHE A 105 7.23 -7.62 8.10
CA PHE A 105 7.62 -7.81 6.70
C PHE A 105 8.04 -6.50 6.02
N LEU A 106 7.91 -5.36 6.70
CA LEU A 106 8.44 -4.09 6.20
C LEU A 106 9.96 -4.17 6.10
N LEU A 107 10.50 -3.61 5.02
CA LEU A 107 11.92 -3.33 4.91
C LEU A 107 12.22 -2.02 5.66
N SER A 108 13.31 -2.00 6.40
CA SER A 108 13.93 -0.76 6.91
C SER A 108 14.43 0.10 5.76
N SER A 109 14.69 1.38 6.01
CA SER A 109 15.29 2.27 5.02
C SER A 109 16.63 1.77 4.50
N VAL A 110 17.39 1.05 5.34
CA VAL A 110 18.69 0.45 4.97
C VAL A 110 18.51 -0.76 4.06
N GLU A 111 17.53 -1.62 4.36
CA GLU A 111 17.19 -2.77 3.50
C GLU A 111 16.66 -2.30 2.14
N TRP A 112 15.80 -1.28 2.12
CA TRP A 112 15.32 -0.65 0.89
C TRP A 112 16.45 -0.08 0.01
N ALA A 113 17.46 0.53 0.63
CA ALA A 113 18.59 1.10 -0.11
C ALA A 113 19.44 0.02 -0.81
N ASN A 114 19.39 -1.23 -0.36
CA ASN A 114 20.11 -2.34 -0.96
C ASN A 114 19.27 -3.03 -2.05
N TYR A 115 18.92 -2.29 -3.10
CA TYR A 115 18.05 -2.78 -4.19
C TYR A 115 18.59 -4.04 -4.90
N VAL A 116 19.91 -4.25 -4.90
CA VAL A 116 20.53 -5.47 -5.45
C VAL A 116 20.08 -6.72 -4.67
N ALA A 117 19.99 -6.63 -3.34
CA ALA A 117 19.50 -7.73 -2.51
C ALA A 117 18.00 -7.98 -2.66
N LEU A 118 17.25 -7.05 -3.26
CA LEU A 118 15.82 -7.21 -3.55
C LEU A 118 15.57 -7.97 -4.86
N TYR A 119 16.63 -8.32 -5.61
CA TYR A 119 16.51 -9.11 -6.83
C TYR A 119 16.37 -10.60 -6.53
N ASN A 120 15.15 -11.10 -6.67
CA ASN A 120 14.80 -12.47 -6.30
C ASN A 120 14.48 -13.37 -7.50
N LEU A 121 14.80 -12.94 -8.72
CA LEU A 121 14.62 -13.76 -9.92
C LEU A 121 15.60 -14.93 -9.85
N LYS A 122 15.09 -16.16 -9.72
CA LYS A 122 15.90 -17.38 -9.76
C LYS A 122 16.12 -17.80 -11.22
N GLU A 123 17.31 -18.36 -11.48
CA GLU A 123 17.63 -19.04 -12.75
C GLU A 123 16.71 -20.24 -13.01
#